data_AF-A0A7V6G8H2-F1
#
_entry.id   AF-A0A7V6G8H2-F1
#
_cell.length_a   1.000
_cell.length_b   1.000
_cell.length_c   1.000
_cell.angle_alpha   90.00
_cell.angle_beta   90.00
_cell.angle_gamma   90.00
#
_symmetry.space_group_name_H-M   'P 1'
#
loop_
_entity.id
_entity.type
_entity.pdbx_description
1 polymer ?
#
loop_
_entity_poly.entity_id
_entity_poly.type
_entity_poly.pdbx_seq_one_letter_code
_entity_poly.pdbx_strand_id
1 'polypeptide(L)'
;MKKITLLFASLCLLMQMGFAQSRTVSGVVTAKEDGFPVIGASILVKGTTTGTITDIDGNYSIQVPEGGTLVFTYVGMKKQELQPKSNILNVVMVSEAVAIEEVVVTAMGVKQEKKRMNFAVQSLNADNLIESRDANFVNSLQGKIAGVSVTSAGGSPNSGSQMVIRGISSINPSQNNEPLFIIDGMQVAGGASKAADINPNDIENVTVLKGAAASALYGQEAANGVVMITTKAGQVGKVKVTAGGSVQIDNAVRIPRLQRIYAPGSNGLYREQVTGGRGPLIKEGEPTYDNVGDFLGTGVYQKYDLSASGGTEKFTGYASASYSNTKGIIPEDYLNKIGVLLKGSYTIKNITLTAMMNITNNESRGFGA
;
A
#
# COMPACT_ATOMS: atom_id res chain seq x y z
N MET A 1 3.63 74.54 29.81
CA MET A 1 4.84 73.68 29.77
C MET A 1 4.81 72.54 30.79
N LYS A 2 4.34 72.73 32.04
CA LYS A 2 4.28 71.68 33.09
C LYS A 2 3.37 70.46 32.80
N LYS A 3 2.36 70.59 31.92
CA LYS A 3 1.44 69.47 31.57
C LYS A 3 2.00 68.53 30.49
N ILE A 4 2.90 69.02 29.64
CA ILE A 4 3.51 68.23 28.55
C ILE A 4 4.67 67.38 29.08
N THR A 5 5.44 67.90 30.04
CA THR A 5 6.49 67.14 30.72
C THR A 5 5.95 65.98 31.57
N LEU A 6 4.75 66.13 32.16
CA LEU A 6 4.08 65.07 32.92
C LEU A 6 3.55 63.94 32.03
N LEU A 7 3.09 64.26 30.82
CA LEU A 7 2.65 63.27 29.83
C LEU A 7 3.84 62.47 29.27
N PHE A 8 4.98 63.14 29.06
CA PHE A 8 6.20 62.50 28.56
C PHE A 8 6.84 61.57 29.60
N ALA A 9 6.83 61.97 30.89
CA ALA A 9 7.28 61.11 31.99
C ALA A 9 6.38 59.87 32.21
N SER A 10 5.06 60.01 32.03
CA SER A 10 4.10 58.90 32.07
C SER A 10 4.32 57.90 30.91
N LEU A 11 4.62 58.40 29.72
CA LEU A 11 4.89 57.57 28.54
C LEU A 11 6.21 56.79 28.67
N CYS A 12 7.24 57.38 29.29
CA CYS A 12 8.49 56.68 29.60
C CYS A 12 8.32 55.59 30.68
N LEU A 13 7.40 55.77 31.65
CA LEU A 13 7.11 54.75 32.67
C LEU A 13 6.35 53.55 32.08
N LEU A 14 5.45 53.78 31.12
CA LEU A 14 4.72 52.71 30.42
C LEU A 14 5.61 51.88 29.49
N MET A 15 6.70 52.45 28.97
CA MET A 15 7.69 51.70 28.18
C MET A 15 8.54 50.72 29.02
N GLN A 16 8.56 50.85 30.35
CA GLN A 16 9.31 49.94 31.22
C GLN A 16 8.54 48.67 31.61
N MET A 17 7.23 48.57 31.32
CA MET A 17 6.40 47.39 31.63
C MET A 17 6.47 46.28 30.55
N GLY A 18 7.32 46.40 29.53
CA GLY A 18 7.42 45.46 28.40
C GLY A 18 8.50 44.37 28.51
N PHE A 19 9.34 44.37 29.55
CA PHE A 19 10.30 43.29 29.75
C PHE A 19 9.61 42.12 30.47
N ALA A 20 9.04 41.20 29.69
CA ALA A 20 8.67 39.89 30.22
C ALA A 20 9.90 39.28 30.91
N GLN A 21 9.78 38.92 32.18
CA GLN A 21 10.82 38.23 32.93
C GLN A 21 11.03 36.84 32.31
N SER A 22 11.99 36.73 31.40
CA SER A 22 12.45 35.45 30.88
C SER A 22 13.43 34.86 31.89
N ARG A 23 13.16 33.63 32.32
CA ARG A 23 14.09 32.85 33.13
C ARG A 23 14.82 31.85 32.25
N THR A 24 16.11 31.66 32.51
CA THR A 24 16.87 30.59 31.86
C THR A 24 16.67 29.31 32.64
N VAL A 25 16.13 28.29 31.98
CA VAL A 25 15.94 26.95 32.52
C VAL A 25 16.97 26.04 31.88
N SER A 26 17.69 25.30 32.71
CA SER A 26 18.70 24.33 32.30
C SER A 26 18.40 22.96 32.89
N GLY A 27 18.97 21.89 32.34
CA GLY A 27 18.82 20.56 32.89
C GLY A 27 19.31 19.47 31.94
N VAL A 28 19.10 18.23 32.33
CA VAL A 28 19.50 17.03 31.57
C VAL A 28 18.28 16.20 31.20
N VAL A 29 18.24 15.73 29.96
CA VAL A 29 17.23 14.79 29.48
C VAL A 29 17.82 13.38 29.42
N THR A 30 17.19 12.42 30.09
CA THR A 30 17.62 11.02 30.17
C THR A 30 16.50 10.08 29.75
N ALA A 31 16.84 8.92 29.22
CA ALA A 31 15.89 7.87 28.88
C ALA A 31 15.55 7.01 30.11
N LYS A 32 14.28 6.60 30.23
CA LYS A 32 13.82 5.77 31.35
C LYS A 32 14.35 4.33 31.28
N GLU A 33 14.59 3.81 30.08
CA GLU A 33 14.96 2.39 29.89
C GLU A 33 16.34 2.05 30.46
N ASP A 34 17.31 2.92 30.23
CA ASP A 34 18.73 2.67 30.47
C ASP A 34 19.43 3.79 31.25
N GLY A 35 18.76 4.93 31.47
CA GLY A 35 19.30 6.07 32.18
C GLY A 35 20.33 6.88 31.37
N PHE A 36 20.53 6.56 30.09
CA PHE A 36 21.47 7.28 29.23
C PHE A 36 20.93 8.67 28.82
N PRO A 37 21.82 9.64 28.55
CA PRO A 37 21.43 10.95 28.05
C PRO A 37 20.76 10.84 26.68
N VAL A 38 19.66 11.56 26.49
CA VAL A 38 18.96 11.60 25.20
C VAL A 38 19.59 12.69 24.35
N ILE A 39 20.39 12.29 23.36
CA ILE A 39 21.11 13.20 22.46
C ILE A 39 20.16 13.68 21.35
N GLY A 40 20.06 15.00 21.16
CA GLY A 40 19.24 15.62 20.11
C GLY A 40 17.73 15.65 20.38
N ALA A 41 17.29 15.53 21.65
CA ALA A 41 15.92 15.81 22.04
C ALA A 41 15.56 17.28 21.76
N SER A 42 14.37 17.51 21.19
CA SER A 42 13.88 18.85 20.89
C SER A 42 13.07 19.38 22.07
N ILE A 43 13.44 20.57 22.56
CA ILE A 43 12.75 21.28 23.64
C ILE A 43 12.17 22.58 23.07
N LEU A 44 10.86 22.76 23.13
CA LEU A 44 10.18 24.00 22.72
C LEU A 44 9.38 24.63 23.85
N VAL A 45 9.32 25.96 23.89
CA VAL A 45 8.34 26.68 24.70
C VAL A 45 6.98 26.58 24.01
N LYS A 46 5.98 26.06 24.73
CA LYS A 46 4.64 25.81 24.19
C LYS A 46 4.02 27.11 23.67
N GLY A 47 3.63 27.11 22.39
CA GLY A 47 2.99 28.25 21.73
C GLY A 47 3.95 29.27 21.12
N THR A 48 5.27 29.05 21.20
CA THR A 48 6.28 29.89 20.53
C THR A 48 7.20 29.06 19.63
N THR A 49 8.05 29.74 18.86
CA THR A 49 9.12 29.11 18.08
C THR A 49 10.45 29.06 18.84
N THR A 50 10.46 29.47 20.12
CA THR A 50 11.65 29.44 20.97
C THR A 50 11.91 28.00 21.39
N GLY A 51 13.01 27.43 20.93
CA GLY A 51 13.39 26.05 21.23
C GLY A 51 14.90 25.86 21.26
N THR A 52 15.33 24.73 21.82
CA THR A 52 16.71 24.28 21.84
C THR A 52 16.75 22.75 21.66
N ILE A 53 17.95 22.20 21.50
CA ILE A 53 18.19 20.76 21.44
C ILE A 53 19.15 20.34 22.55
N THR A 54 19.07 19.09 22.98
CA THR A 54 20.08 18.53 23.91
C THR A 54 21.41 18.27 23.22
N ASP A 55 22.50 18.44 23.97
CA ASP A 55 23.86 18.11 23.55
C ASP A 55 24.17 16.59 23.71
N ILE A 56 25.45 16.22 23.53
CA ILE A 56 25.95 14.84 23.63
C ILE A 56 25.80 14.26 25.04
N ASP A 57 25.83 15.11 26.06
CA ASP A 57 25.67 14.74 27.46
C ASP A 57 24.20 14.88 27.93
N GLY A 58 23.28 15.18 27.01
CA GLY A 58 21.85 15.35 27.27
C GLY A 58 21.48 16.68 27.92
N ASN A 59 22.41 17.63 28.05
CA ASN A 59 22.15 18.93 28.65
C ASN A 59 21.39 19.85 27.69
N TYR A 60 20.56 20.72 28.26
CA TYR A 60 19.92 21.80 27.52
C TYR A 60 19.88 23.10 28.34
N SER A 61 19.73 24.22 27.64
CA SER A 61 19.50 25.54 28.24
C SER A 61 18.57 26.36 27.34
N ILE A 62 17.49 26.88 27.91
CA ILE A 62 16.45 27.61 27.17
C ILE A 62 15.86 28.75 28.00
N GLN A 63 15.58 29.88 27.35
CA GLN A 63 14.86 30.99 27.96
C GLN A 63 13.35 30.76 27.86
N VAL A 64 12.69 30.76 29.02
CA VAL A 64 11.25 30.51 29.14
C VAL A 64 10.60 31.69 29.84
N PRO A 65 9.52 32.27 29.29
CA PRO A 65 8.71 33.25 30.01
C PRO A 65 8.16 32.67 31.32
N GLU A 66 7.92 33.51 32.32
CA GLU A 66 7.31 33.09 33.57
C GLU A 66 5.97 32.37 33.33
N GLY A 67 5.78 31.18 33.92
CA GLY A 67 4.62 30.33 33.69
C GLY A 67 4.63 29.52 32.37
N GLY A 68 5.63 29.69 31.48
CA GLY A 68 5.74 28.94 30.23
C GLY A 68 5.92 27.43 30.44
N THR A 69 5.29 26.63 29.58
CA THR A 69 5.42 25.16 29.58
C THR A 69 6.45 24.74 28.54
N LEU A 70 7.36 23.83 28.90
CA LEU A 70 8.33 23.23 27.99
C LEU A 70 7.78 21.92 27.43
N VAL A 71 7.98 21.71 26.14
CA VAL A 71 7.57 20.52 25.40
C VAL A 71 8.83 19.77 24.96
N PHE A 72 8.99 18.56 25.45
CA PHE A 72 10.10 17.66 25.14
C PHE A 72 9.62 16.62 24.13
N THR A 73 10.30 16.53 22.99
CA THR A 73 9.98 15.59 21.92
C THR A 73 11.26 14.94 21.39
N TYR A 74 11.21 13.64 21.19
CA TYR A 74 12.27 12.88 20.54
C TYR A 74 11.65 11.73 19.74
N VAL A 75 12.28 11.34 18.64
CA VAL A 75 11.76 10.27 17.78
C VAL A 75 11.72 8.96 18.57
N GLY A 76 10.56 8.31 18.62
CA GLY A 76 10.36 7.06 19.38
C GLY A 76 10.13 7.23 20.88
N MET A 77 9.96 8.46 21.37
CA MET A 77 9.70 8.76 22.79
C MET A 77 8.40 9.52 22.96
N LYS A 78 7.73 9.30 24.10
CA LYS A 78 6.49 10.00 24.43
C LYS A 78 6.72 11.49 24.62
N LYS A 79 5.92 12.31 23.94
CA LYS A 79 5.91 13.77 24.15
C LYS A 79 5.58 14.09 25.61
N GLN A 80 6.42 14.87 26.28
CA GLN A 80 6.22 15.32 27.65
C GLN A 80 6.10 16.83 27.72
N GLU A 81 5.09 17.32 28.43
CA GLU A 81 4.89 18.76 28.67
C GLU A 81 5.10 19.04 30.16
N LEU A 82 6.11 19.83 30.49
CA LEU A 82 6.49 20.12 31.87
C LEU A 82 6.63 21.63 32.08
N GLN A 83 5.99 22.14 33.12
CA GLN A 83 6.17 23.52 33.55
C GLN A 83 7.37 23.59 34.51
N PRO A 84 8.41 24.38 34.22
CA PRO A 84 9.55 24.48 35.11
C PRO A 84 9.13 25.12 36.44
N LYS A 85 9.43 24.46 37.56
CA LYS A 85 9.23 25.05 38.90
C LYS A 85 10.48 25.77 39.42
N SER A 86 11.64 25.48 38.83
CA SER A 86 12.93 26.06 39.18
C SER A 86 13.77 26.31 37.92
N ASN A 87 14.96 26.91 38.08
CA ASN A 87 15.93 27.13 36.98
C ASN A 87 16.62 25.83 36.52
N ILE A 88 16.45 24.74 37.29
CA ILE A 88 16.94 23.40 36.95
C ILE A 88 15.73 22.46 36.78
N LEU A 89 15.65 21.79 35.64
CA LEU A 89 14.60 20.81 35.34
C LEU A 89 15.21 19.60 34.62
N ASN A 90 15.39 18.50 35.35
CA ASN A 90 15.79 17.24 34.72
C ASN A 90 14.55 16.47 34.26
N VAL A 91 14.63 15.86 33.09
CA VAL A 91 13.51 15.19 32.45
C VAL A 91 13.88 13.75 32.13
N VAL A 92 13.00 12.83 32.49
CA VAL A 92 13.12 11.41 32.14
C VAL A 92 12.10 11.10 31.05
N MET A 93 12.57 10.95 29.82
CA MET A 93 11.74 10.58 28.68
C MET A 93 11.44 9.08 28.72
N VAL A 94 10.23 8.72 28.30
CA VAL A 94 9.75 7.33 28.28
C VAL A 94 9.60 6.93 26.82
N SER A 95 10.14 5.77 26.43
CA SER A 95 9.93 5.20 25.11
C SER A 95 8.44 5.07 24.80
N GLU A 96 8.07 5.51 23.59
CA GLU A 96 6.77 5.24 23.00
C GLU A 96 7.03 4.35 21.79
N ALA A 97 6.93 3.04 22.03
CA ALA A 97 6.82 2.09 20.93
C ALA A 97 5.52 2.41 20.17
N VAL A 98 5.65 3.04 19.00
CA VAL A 98 4.55 3.22 18.07
C VAL A 98 4.20 1.84 17.52
N ALA A 99 3.40 1.08 18.26
CA ALA A 99 2.72 -0.07 17.71
C ALA A 99 1.72 0.47 16.68
N ILE A 100 2.03 0.32 15.39
CA ILE A 100 1.06 0.58 14.33
C ILE A 100 -0.08 -0.42 14.54
N GLU A 101 -1.18 0.02 15.13
CA GLU A 101 -2.35 -0.83 15.24
C GLU A 101 -2.85 -1.15 13.82
N GLU A 102 -2.90 -2.44 13.48
CA GLU A 102 -3.38 -2.89 12.18
C GLU A 102 -4.89 -2.59 12.09
N VAL A 103 -5.22 -1.53 11.37
CA VAL A 103 -6.59 -1.10 11.14
C VAL A 103 -7.11 -1.80 9.89
N VAL A 104 -8.20 -2.53 10.05
CA VAL A 104 -8.86 -3.23 8.96
C VAL A 104 -10.08 -2.43 8.54
N VAL A 105 -10.27 -2.26 7.24
CA VAL A 105 -11.54 -1.71 6.75
C VAL A 105 -12.59 -2.79 6.96
N THR A 106 -13.71 -2.41 7.57
CA THR A 106 -14.91 -3.25 7.68
C THR A 106 -15.93 -2.79 6.63
N ALA A 107 -17.04 -3.50 6.49
CA ALA A 107 -18.04 -3.14 5.49
C ALA A 107 -18.42 -1.66 5.59
N MET A 108 -18.71 -1.04 4.43
CA MET A 108 -19.07 0.38 4.29
C MET A 108 -17.94 1.38 4.60
N GLY A 109 -16.67 0.97 4.54
CA GLY A 109 -15.53 1.89 4.64
C GLY A 109 -15.15 2.32 6.06
N VAL A 110 -15.79 1.73 7.09
CA VAL A 110 -15.49 2.03 8.49
C VAL A 110 -14.26 1.24 8.92
N LYS A 111 -13.22 1.96 9.30
CA LYS A 111 -11.98 1.39 9.86
C LYS A 111 -12.22 0.86 11.28
N GLN A 112 -11.94 -0.42 11.52
CA GLN A 112 -11.95 -1.02 12.86
C GLN A 112 -10.64 -1.72 13.17
N GLU A 113 -10.24 -1.68 14.43
CA GLU A 113 -9.07 -2.39 14.91
C GLU A 113 -9.31 -3.91 14.83
N LYS A 114 -8.36 -4.64 14.22
CA LYS A 114 -8.43 -6.09 14.04
C LYS A 114 -8.73 -6.84 15.35
N LYS A 115 -8.17 -6.38 16.47
CA LYS A 115 -8.34 -6.96 17.82
C LYS A 115 -9.77 -6.91 18.35
N ARG A 116 -10.62 -6.02 17.82
CA ARG A 116 -12.02 -5.85 18.26
C ARG A 116 -13.00 -6.75 17.51
N MET A 117 -12.54 -7.47 16.49
CA MET A 117 -13.39 -8.27 15.62
C MET A 117 -13.56 -9.69 16.19
N ASN A 118 -14.80 -10.17 16.26
CA ASN A 118 -15.14 -11.52 16.73
C ASN A 118 -15.14 -12.57 15.60
N PHE A 119 -14.59 -12.25 14.44
CA PHE A 119 -14.50 -13.14 13.28
C PHE A 119 -13.14 -13.06 12.61
N ALA A 120 -12.80 -14.13 11.87
CA ALA A 120 -11.50 -14.25 11.20
C ALA A 120 -11.41 -13.29 10.02
N VAL A 121 -10.63 -12.21 10.21
CA VAL A 121 -10.27 -11.24 9.17
C VAL A 121 -8.77 -11.25 8.97
N GLN A 122 -8.36 -11.36 7.72
CA GLN A 122 -6.97 -11.17 7.33
C GLN A 122 -6.90 -9.94 6.43
N SER A 123 -6.01 -9.02 6.77
CA SER A 123 -5.74 -7.82 5.99
C SER A 123 -4.29 -7.88 5.49
N LEU A 124 -4.07 -7.34 4.30
CA LEU A 124 -2.77 -7.21 3.67
C LEU A 124 -2.60 -5.77 3.20
N ASN A 125 -1.57 -5.09 3.73
CA ASN A 125 -1.24 -3.73 3.34
C ASN A 125 -0.59 -3.66 1.96
N ALA A 126 -0.65 -2.46 1.35
CA ALA A 126 -0.08 -2.13 0.04
C ALA A 126 1.37 -2.63 -0.16
N ASP A 127 2.23 -2.48 0.84
CA ASP A 127 3.65 -2.81 0.70
C ASP A 127 3.88 -4.28 0.35
N ASN A 128 3.10 -5.18 0.96
CA ASN A 128 3.17 -6.61 0.67
C ASN A 128 2.58 -6.95 -0.71
N LEU A 129 1.67 -6.13 -1.25
CA LEU A 129 1.09 -6.33 -2.59
C LEU A 129 2.05 -5.87 -3.68
N ILE A 130 2.77 -4.77 -3.44
CA ILE A 130 3.65 -4.13 -4.41
C ILE A 130 5.02 -4.82 -4.47
N GLU A 131 5.44 -5.52 -3.40
CA GLU A 131 6.73 -6.23 -3.34
C GLU A 131 6.91 -7.24 -4.49
N SER A 132 5.88 -8.01 -4.84
CA SER A 132 5.99 -9.00 -5.93
C SER A 132 5.95 -8.38 -7.32
N ARG A 133 5.61 -7.07 -7.44
CA ARG A 133 5.50 -6.32 -8.69
C ARG A 133 4.65 -7.01 -9.76
N ASP A 134 3.74 -7.89 -9.34
CA ASP A 134 2.87 -8.61 -10.27
C ASP A 134 1.98 -7.62 -11.03
N ALA A 135 1.75 -7.91 -12.31
CA ALA A 135 0.76 -7.20 -13.11
C ALA A 135 -0.67 -7.39 -12.58
N ASN A 136 -0.90 -8.44 -11.77
CA ASN A 136 -2.18 -8.78 -11.16
C ASN A 136 -2.01 -8.98 -9.65
N PHE A 137 -2.55 -8.05 -8.84
CA PHE A 137 -2.43 -8.13 -7.39
C PHE A 137 -3.15 -9.34 -6.77
N VAL A 138 -4.16 -9.91 -7.45
CA VAL A 138 -4.89 -11.08 -6.97
C VAL A 138 -3.93 -12.27 -6.86
N ASN A 139 -3.03 -12.42 -7.82
CA ASN A 139 -2.00 -13.46 -7.79
C ASN A 139 -1.04 -13.25 -6.61
N SER A 140 -0.75 -11.99 -6.26
CA SER A 140 0.09 -11.63 -5.12
C SER A 140 -0.50 -12.03 -3.77
N LEU A 141 -1.80 -12.29 -3.69
CA LEU A 141 -2.48 -12.78 -2.48
C LEU A 141 -2.23 -14.28 -2.24
N GLN A 142 -1.80 -15.01 -3.26
CA GLN A 142 -1.51 -16.45 -3.18
C GLN A 142 -0.46 -16.70 -2.10
N GLY A 143 -0.78 -17.57 -1.13
CA GLY A 143 0.13 -17.92 -0.04
C GLY A 143 0.32 -16.83 1.03
N LYS A 144 -0.12 -15.59 0.80
CA LYS A 144 -0.10 -14.51 1.81
C LYS A 144 -1.34 -14.50 2.69
N ILE A 145 -2.46 -15.05 2.22
CA ILE A 145 -3.71 -15.17 2.97
C ILE A 145 -4.08 -16.65 3.15
N ALA A 146 -4.25 -17.07 4.40
CA ALA A 146 -4.51 -18.47 4.73
C ALA A 146 -5.87 -18.93 4.19
N GLY A 147 -5.92 -20.07 3.50
CA GLY A 147 -7.17 -20.60 2.94
C GLY A 147 -7.73 -19.80 1.75
N VAL A 148 -6.92 -18.93 1.14
CA VAL A 148 -7.17 -18.38 -0.18
C VAL A 148 -6.36 -19.19 -1.18
N SER A 149 -7.02 -19.60 -2.26
CA SER A 149 -6.38 -20.23 -3.41
C SER A 149 -6.68 -19.41 -4.65
N VAL A 150 -5.63 -19.02 -5.37
CA VAL A 150 -5.68 -18.29 -6.62
C VAL A 150 -5.07 -19.18 -7.69
N THR A 151 -5.80 -19.38 -8.77
CA THR A 151 -5.37 -20.15 -9.93
C THR A 151 -5.40 -19.26 -11.15
N SER A 152 -4.28 -19.15 -11.86
CA SER A 152 -4.24 -18.52 -13.18
C SER A 152 -4.61 -19.54 -14.25
N ALA A 153 -5.35 -19.11 -15.28
CA ALA A 153 -5.72 -19.96 -16.41
C ALA A 153 -4.54 -20.29 -17.35
N GLY A 154 -3.36 -19.70 -17.13
CA GLY A 154 -2.19 -19.90 -17.96
C GLY A 154 -1.07 -18.89 -17.69
N GLY A 155 -0.03 -18.93 -18.54
CA GLY A 155 1.10 -17.99 -18.55
C GLY A 155 0.96 -16.85 -19.57
N SER A 156 -0.18 -16.74 -20.25
CA SER A 156 -0.48 -15.61 -21.14
C SER A 156 -0.79 -14.37 -20.30
N PRO A 157 -0.34 -13.15 -20.69
CA PRO A 157 -0.75 -11.90 -20.05
C PRO A 157 -2.26 -11.71 -19.98
N ASN A 158 -3.00 -12.32 -20.91
CA ASN A 158 -4.45 -12.26 -21.04
C ASN A 158 -5.18 -13.34 -20.24
N SER A 159 -4.45 -14.20 -19.53
CA SER A 159 -5.06 -15.28 -18.75
C SER A 159 -5.87 -14.72 -17.59
N GLY A 160 -7.14 -15.14 -17.53
CA GLY A 160 -7.98 -14.88 -16.37
C GLY A 160 -7.38 -15.48 -15.11
N SER A 161 -7.70 -14.87 -13.97
CA SER A 161 -7.41 -15.39 -12.65
C SER A 161 -8.70 -15.75 -11.95
N GLN A 162 -8.69 -16.85 -11.22
CA GLN A 162 -9.80 -17.30 -10.38
C GLN A 162 -9.34 -17.36 -8.93
N MET A 163 -10.16 -16.88 -8.02
CA MET A 163 -9.91 -16.96 -6.57
C MET A 163 -10.99 -17.76 -5.87
N VAL A 164 -10.61 -18.63 -4.94
CA VAL A 164 -11.52 -19.38 -4.08
C VAL A 164 -11.08 -19.26 -2.63
N ILE A 165 -12.04 -19.05 -1.72
CA ILE A 165 -11.78 -18.95 -0.28
C ILE A 165 -12.36 -20.18 0.42
N ARG A 166 -11.52 -20.93 1.14
CA ARG A 166 -11.87 -22.17 1.85
C ARG A 166 -12.40 -23.30 0.96
N GLY A 167 -11.92 -23.37 -0.28
CA GLY A 167 -12.24 -24.44 -1.23
C GLY A 167 -13.56 -24.24 -1.96
N ILE A 168 -13.87 -25.15 -2.88
CA ILE A 168 -15.09 -25.09 -3.69
C ILE A 168 -16.32 -25.33 -2.80
N SER A 169 -17.30 -24.42 -2.87
CA SER A 169 -18.56 -24.52 -2.13
C SER A 169 -19.65 -25.21 -2.95
N SER A 170 -19.53 -25.17 -4.28
CA SER A 170 -20.44 -25.78 -5.24
C SER A 170 -19.69 -26.65 -6.23
N ILE A 171 -20.20 -27.88 -6.42
CA ILE A 171 -19.76 -28.80 -7.47
C ILE A 171 -20.51 -28.58 -8.79
N ASN A 172 -21.51 -27.70 -8.79
CA ASN A 172 -22.26 -27.37 -10.00
C ASN A 172 -21.41 -26.45 -10.88
N PRO A 173 -21.04 -26.86 -12.11
CA PRO A 173 -20.22 -26.06 -13.00
C PRO A 173 -20.90 -24.75 -13.46
N SER A 174 -22.21 -24.62 -13.30
CA SER A 174 -22.96 -23.39 -13.60
C SER A 174 -22.96 -22.38 -12.46
N GLN A 175 -22.38 -22.71 -11.29
CA GLN A 175 -22.28 -21.78 -10.16
C GLN A 175 -20.86 -21.25 -10.00
N ASN A 176 -20.76 -19.96 -9.67
CA ASN A 176 -19.49 -19.33 -9.37
C ASN A 176 -19.06 -19.63 -7.92
N ASN A 177 -17.83 -20.14 -7.76
CA ASN A 177 -17.19 -20.38 -6.47
C ASN A 177 -16.30 -19.21 -6.02
N GLU A 178 -16.23 -18.13 -6.80
CA GLU A 178 -15.44 -16.96 -6.45
C GLU A 178 -16.07 -16.14 -5.33
N PRO A 179 -15.24 -15.45 -4.52
CA PRO A 179 -15.73 -14.51 -3.53
C PRO A 179 -16.26 -13.24 -4.20
N LEU A 180 -17.04 -12.50 -3.42
CA LEU A 180 -17.48 -11.18 -3.80
C LEU A 180 -16.32 -10.18 -3.72
N PHE A 181 -16.02 -9.48 -4.81
CA PHE A 181 -15.02 -8.42 -4.83
C PHE A 181 -15.66 -7.06 -4.63
N ILE A 182 -15.15 -6.30 -3.67
CA ILE A 182 -15.68 -4.99 -3.30
C ILE A 182 -14.55 -3.98 -3.30
N ILE A 183 -14.69 -2.91 -4.07
CA ILE A 183 -13.71 -1.82 -4.14
C ILE A 183 -14.36 -0.57 -3.57
N ASP A 184 -13.80 -0.08 -2.47
CA ASP A 184 -14.28 1.11 -1.75
C ASP A 184 -15.80 1.12 -1.48
N GLY A 185 -16.35 -0.06 -1.18
CA GLY A 185 -17.77 -0.26 -0.87
C GLY A 185 -18.65 -0.63 -2.06
N MET A 186 -18.15 -0.59 -3.29
CA MET A 186 -18.89 -1.01 -4.49
C MET A 186 -18.49 -2.41 -4.95
N GLN A 187 -19.48 -3.25 -5.23
CA GLN A 187 -19.27 -4.57 -5.82
C GLN A 187 -18.74 -4.45 -7.26
N VAL A 188 -17.75 -5.27 -7.59
CA VAL A 188 -17.23 -5.38 -8.96
C VAL A 188 -17.68 -6.71 -9.57
N ALA A 189 -18.41 -6.61 -10.67
CA ALA A 189 -18.83 -7.76 -11.46
C ALA A 189 -17.66 -8.30 -12.31
N GLY A 190 -17.57 -9.62 -12.43
CA GLY A 190 -16.50 -10.29 -13.20
C GLY A 190 -15.32 -10.81 -12.36
N GLY A 191 -15.49 -10.86 -11.04
CA GLY A 191 -14.67 -11.70 -10.16
C GLY A 191 -13.21 -11.28 -10.05
N ALA A 192 -12.34 -12.26 -9.83
CA ALA A 192 -10.92 -12.01 -9.63
C ALA A 192 -10.26 -11.35 -10.86
N SER A 193 -10.69 -11.70 -12.07
CA SER A 193 -10.14 -11.16 -13.31
C SER A 193 -10.47 -9.67 -13.50
N LYS A 194 -11.67 -9.22 -13.11
CA LYS A 194 -12.03 -7.79 -13.16
C LYS A 194 -11.48 -7.01 -11.97
N ALA A 195 -11.39 -7.63 -10.80
CA ALA A 195 -10.71 -7.01 -9.67
C ALA A 195 -9.24 -6.71 -10.04
N ALA A 196 -8.55 -7.65 -10.71
CA ALA A 196 -7.17 -7.52 -11.18
C ALA A 196 -6.89 -6.38 -12.18
N ASP A 197 -7.92 -5.72 -12.71
CA ASP A 197 -7.75 -4.54 -13.56
C ASP A 197 -7.37 -3.29 -12.75
N ILE A 198 -7.59 -3.27 -11.44
CA ILE A 198 -7.11 -2.19 -10.57
C ILE A 198 -5.59 -2.19 -10.50
N ASN A 199 -5.03 -0.99 -10.62
CA ASN A 199 -3.62 -0.76 -10.38
C ASN A 199 -3.24 -1.13 -8.93
N PRO A 200 -2.33 -2.10 -8.72
CA PRO A 200 -1.87 -2.47 -7.38
C PRO A 200 -1.32 -1.31 -6.56
N ASN A 201 -0.71 -0.30 -7.21
CA ASN A 201 -0.12 0.85 -6.53
C ASN A 201 -1.16 1.82 -5.95
N ASP A 202 -2.42 1.70 -6.37
CA ASP A 202 -3.54 2.49 -5.85
C ASP A 202 -4.25 1.79 -4.69
N ILE A 203 -3.90 0.54 -4.39
CA ILE A 203 -4.46 -0.20 -3.26
C ILE A 203 -3.75 0.24 -1.98
N GLU A 204 -4.55 0.58 -0.96
CA GLU A 204 -4.08 0.84 0.40
C GLU A 204 -4.01 -0.48 1.18
N ASN A 205 -5.09 -1.26 1.14
CA ASN A 205 -5.18 -2.57 1.76
C ASN A 205 -6.19 -3.49 1.05
N VAL A 206 -5.96 -4.79 1.19
CA VAL A 206 -6.91 -5.84 0.84
C VAL A 206 -7.30 -6.58 2.10
N THR A 207 -8.60 -6.68 2.34
CA THR A 207 -9.20 -7.33 3.49
C THR A 207 -10.05 -8.50 3.03
N VAL A 208 -9.76 -9.70 3.55
CA VAL A 208 -10.50 -10.91 3.22
C VAL A 208 -11.39 -11.32 4.38
N LEU A 209 -12.70 -11.29 4.15
CA LEU A 209 -13.73 -11.75 5.06
C LEU A 209 -14.15 -13.18 4.68
N LYS A 210 -14.17 -14.09 5.65
CA LYS A 210 -14.37 -15.51 5.38
C LYS A 210 -15.62 -16.05 6.05
N GLY A 211 -16.45 -16.79 5.30
CA GLY A 211 -17.64 -17.48 5.82
C GLY A 211 -18.72 -16.54 6.34
N ALA A 212 -19.35 -16.89 7.47
CA ALA A 212 -20.55 -16.22 7.99
C ALA A 212 -20.42 -14.70 8.22
N ALA A 213 -19.22 -14.20 8.51
CA ALA A 213 -18.97 -12.77 8.69
C ALA A 213 -19.13 -11.96 7.38
N ALA A 214 -18.78 -12.57 6.24
CA ALA A 214 -18.95 -11.95 4.93
C ALA A 214 -20.44 -11.90 4.56
N SER A 215 -21.14 -13.02 4.75
CA SER A 215 -22.58 -13.13 4.46
C SER A 215 -23.45 -12.25 5.35
N ALA A 216 -23.04 -12.00 6.60
CA ALA A 216 -23.75 -11.09 7.48
C ALA A 216 -23.76 -9.63 6.99
N LEU A 217 -22.70 -9.22 6.28
CA LEU A 217 -22.52 -7.84 5.80
C LEU A 217 -23.02 -7.64 4.37
N TYR A 218 -22.88 -8.66 3.52
CA TYR A 218 -23.11 -8.56 2.07
C TYR A 218 -24.12 -9.58 1.53
N GLY A 219 -24.78 -10.34 2.41
CA GLY A 219 -25.85 -11.25 2.04
C GLY A 219 -25.37 -12.55 1.38
N GLN A 220 -26.26 -13.17 0.58
CA GLN A 220 -26.03 -14.51 0.03
C GLN A 220 -24.88 -14.56 -0.99
N GLU A 221 -24.64 -13.48 -1.74
CA GLU A 221 -23.54 -13.41 -2.71
C GLU A 221 -22.15 -13.51 -2.05
N ALA A 222 -22.08 -13.22 -0.75
CA ALA A 222 -20.86 -13.34 0.05
C ALA A 222 -20.70 -14.70 0.75
N ALA A 223 -21.52 -15.71 0.40
CA ALA A 223 -21.39 -17.08 0.93
C ALA A 223 -20.00 -17.68 0.68
N ASN A 224 -19.38 -17.33 -0.45
CA ASN A 224 -18.02 -17.75 -0.82
C ASN A 224 -16.92 -16.83 -0.23
N GLY A 225 -17.30 -15.89 0.65
CA GLY A 225 -16.43 -14.87 1.22
C GLY A 225 -16.42 -13.56 0.44
N VAL A 226 -15.74 -12.55 0.99
CA VAL A 226 -15.61 -11.21 0.42
C VAL A 226 -14.14 -10.81 0.43
N VAL A 227 -13.69 -10.27 -0.70
CA VAL A 227 -12.40 -9.58 -0.84
C VAL A 227 -12.68 -8.10 -0.98
N MET A 228 -12.41 -7.36 0.08
CA MET A 228 -12.60 -5.91 0.12
C MET A 228 -11.27 -5.20 -0.12
N ILE A 229 -11.24 -4.38 -1.16
CA ILE A 229 -10.10 -3.59 -1.59
C ILE A 229 -10.42 -2.15 -1.23
N THR A 230 -9.51 -1.52 -0.49
CA THR A 230 -9.58 -0.10 -0.19
C THR A 230 -8.50 0.61 -0.99
N THR A 231 -8.87 1.62 -1.76
CA THR A 231 -7.89 2.44 -2.48
C THR A 231 -7.36 3.57 -1.62
N LYS A 232 -6.14 4.01 -1.97
CA LYS A 232 -5.47 5.17 -1.38
C LYS A 232 -6.38 6.40 -1.45
N ALA A 233 -6.27 7.24 -0.42
CA ALA A 233 -7.04 8.46 -0.29
C ALA A 233 -6.11 9.65 -0.05
N GLY A 234 -6.62 10.86 -0.32
CA GLY A 234 -5.88 12.08 -0.02
C GLY A 234 -5.64 12.21 1.49
N GLN A 235 -4.50 12.79 1.85
CA GLN A 235 -4.15 13.09 3.23
C GLN A 235 -4.09 14.59 3.42
N VAL A 236 -4.47 15.08 4.61
CA VAL A 236 -4.32 16.48 4.97
C VAL A 236 -2.84 16.83 5.00
N GLY A 237 -2.47 17.94 4.36
CA GLY A 237 -1.10 18.44 4.34
C GLY A 237 -0.60 18.70 2.92
N LYS A 238 0.73 18.74 2.81
CA LYS A 238 1.40 19.05 1.54
C LYS A 238 1.10 18.00 0.49
N VAL A 239 1.02 18.44 -0.76
CA VAL A 239 0.91 17.53 -1.90
C VAL A 239 2.16 16.66 -1.96
N LYS A 240 1.96 15.35 -1.88
CA LYS A 240 2.97 14.33 -2.10
C LYS A 240 2.77 13.74 -3.49
N VAL A 241 3.80 13.80 -4.30
CA VAL A 241 3.84 13.17 -5.63
C VAL A 241 4.75 11.95 -5.54
N THR A 242 4.29 10.82 -6.08
CA THR A 242 5.05 9.58 -6.15
C THR A 242 5.08 9.13 -7.60
N ALA A 243 6.26 8.81 -8.11
CA ALA A 243 6.45 8.21 -9.42
C ALA A 243 7.19 6.88 -9.26
N GLY A 244 6.81 5.89 -10.05
CA GLY A 244 7.40 4.56 -10.03
C GLY A 244 7.54 4.00 -11.44
N GLY A 245 8.58 3.21 -11.64
CA GLY A 245 8.82 2.47 -12.88
C GLY A 245 9.39 1.10 -12.58
N SER A 246 8.94 0.08 -13.30
CA SER A 246 9.47 -1.28 -13.19
C SER A 246 9.56 -1.95 -14.54
N VAL A 247 10.60 -2.75 -14.71
CA VAL A 247 10.80 -3.65 -15.85
C VAL A 247 11.02 -5.05 -15.31
N GLN A 248 10.39 -6.02 -15.95
CA GLN A 248 10.51 -7.44 -15.66
C GLN A 248 10.70 -8.21 -16.96
N ILE A 249 11.50 -9.27 -16.90
CA ILE A 249 11.82 -10.15 -18.01
C ILE A 249 11.32 -11.54 -17.65
N ASP A 250 10.45 -12.10 -18.49
CA ASP A 250 9.80 -13.38 -18.26
C ASP A 250 10.36 -14.43 -19.21
N ASN A 251 10.79 -15.56 -18.69
CA ASN A 251 11.31 -16.67 -19.48
C ASN A 251 10.51 -17.94 -19.23
N ALA A 252 10.40 -18.77 -20.25
CA ALA A 252 9.79 -20.08 -20.13
C ALA A 252 10.60 -20.97 -19.16
N VAL A 253 9.91 -21.57 -18.19
CA VAL A 253 10.51 -22.50 -17.22
C VAL A 253 9.72 -23.81 -17.20
N ARG A 254 10.39 -24.89 -16.81
CA ARG A 254 9.79 -26.25 -16.73
C ARG A 254 9.20 -26.75 -18.06
N ILE A 255 9.84 -26.40 -19.17
CA ILE A 255 9.52 -26.94 -20.49
C ILE A 255 9.75 -28.47 -20.45
N PRO A 256 8.76 -29.31 -20.82
CA PRO A 256 8.94 -30.75 -20.87
C PRO A 256 10.06 -31.14 -21.83
N ARG A 257 10.91 -32.09 -21.43
CA ARG A 257 11.91 -32.65 -22.33
C ARG A 257 11.22 -33.48 -23.40
N LEU A 258 11.27 -33.03 -24.65
CA LEU A 258 10.78 -33.79 -25.78
C LEU A 258 11.78 -34.86 -26.20
N GLN A 259 11.25 -35.99 -26.66
CA GLN A 259 12.07 -37.05 -27.22
C GLN A 259 12.70 -36.60 -28.55
N ARG A 260 13.95 -37.00 -28.80
CA ARG A 260 14.71 -36.71 -30.03
C ARG A 260 15.28 -37.98 -30.70
N ILE A 261 14.66 -39.12 -30.41
CA ILE A 261 15.14 -40.46 -30.81
C ILE A 261 14.36 -40.98 -32.02
N TYR A 262 13.06 -40.69 -32.08
CA TYR A 262 12.14 -41.18 -33.09
C TYR A 262 11.62 -40.07 -33.99
N ALA A 263 11.53 -40.35 -35.29
CA ALA A 263 10.94 -39.48 -36.29
C ALA A 263 9.39 -39.46 -36.18
N PRO A 264 8.71 -38.52 -36.89
CA PRO A 264 7.27 -38.56 -37.05
C PRO A 264 6.84 -39.91 -37.65
N GLY A 265 5.92 -40.58 -36.98
CA GLY A 265 5.37 -41.84 -37.46
C GLY A 265 4.46 -42.54 -36.47
N SER A 266 4.02 -43.74 -36.83
CA SER A 266 3.20 -44.60 -35.99
C SER A 266 3.62 -46.05 -36.15
N ASN A 267 3.57 -46.83 -35.06
CA ASN A 267 3.99 -48.23 -35.03
C ASN A 267 5.41 -48.47 -35.58
N GLY A 268 6.33 -47.51 -35.40
CA GLY A 268 7.71 -47.61 -35.88
C GLY A 268 7.91 -47.31 -37.38
N LEU A 269 6.86 -46.93 -38.10
CA LEU A 269 6.91 -46.58 -39.52
C LEU A 269 6.74 -45.08 -39.72
N TYR A 270 7.49 -44.51 -40.66
CA TYR A 270 7.38 -43.08 -41.00
C TYR A 270 6.00 -42.81 -41.61
N ARG A 271 5.37 -41.72 -41.16
CA ARG A 271 4.10 -41.22 -41.71
C ARG A 271 4.12 -39.70 -41.70
N GLU A 272 3.69 -39.10 -42.80
CA GLU A 272 3.44 -37.66 -42.85
C GLU A 272 2.19 -37.29 -42.04
N GLN A 273 2.15 -36.07 -41.53
CA GLN A 273 1.01 -35.48 -40.81
C GLN A 273 0.56 -36.24 -39.54
N VAL A 274 1.45 -36.96 -38.87
CA VAL A 274 1.13 -37.53 -37.55
C VAL A 274 1.54 -36.60 -36.41
N THR A 275 0.81 -36.70 -35.30
CA THR A 275 1.13 -36.03 -34.05
C THR A 275 2.06 -36.90 -33.21
N GLY A 276 3.24 -36.36 -32.85
CA GLY A 276 4.21 -37.01 -31.98
C GLY A 276 5.30 -37.81 -32.70
N GLY A 277 6.25 -38.36 -31.94
CA GLY A 277 7.41 -39.11 -32.45
C GLY A 277 7.34 -40.59 -32.08
N ARG A 278 6.56 -41.38 -32.83
CA ARG A 278 6.45 -42.85 -32.70
C ARG A 278 6.80 -43.58 -34.00
N GLY A 279 7.57 -42.91 -34.86
CA GLY A 279 8.10 -43.44 -36.11
C GLY A 279 9.41 -44.21 -35.93
N PRO A 280 10.19 -44.38 -37.01
CA PRO A 280 11.49 -45.04 -36.95
C PRO A 280 12.51 -44.20 -36.16
N LEU A 281 13.64 -44.81 -35.79
CA LEU A 281 14.78 -44.10 -35.21
C LEU A 281 15.27 -43.03 -36.19
N ILE A 282 15.53 -41.83 -35.67
CA ILE A 282 16.18 -40.75 -36.41
C ILE A 282 17.59 -41.21 -36.76
N LYS A 283 17.99 -41.03 -38.03
CA LYS A 283 19.32 -41.46 -38.49
C LYS A 283 20.39 -40.50 -38.02
N GLU A 284 21.61 -41.00 -37.87
CA GLU A 284 22.76 -40.17 -37.53
C GLU A 284 22.96 -39.08 -38.61
N GLY A 285 22.99 -37.82 -38.18
CA GLY A 285 23.08 -36.65 -39.07
C GLY A 285 21.74 -36.04 -39.51
N GLU A 286 20.59 -36.63 -39.19
CA GLU A 286 19.30 -35.98 -39.41
C GLU A 286 19.08 -34.84 -38.39
N PRO A 287 18.67 -33.64 -38.84
CA PRO A 287 18.49 -32.50 -37.95
C PRO A 287 17.28 -32.70 -37.03
N THR A 288 17.48 -32.48 -35.74
CA THR A 288 16.40 -32.36 -34.75
C THR A 288 16.25 -30.90 -34.33
N TYR A 289 15.02 -30.39 -34.34
CA TYR A 289 14.71 -29.00 -34.01
C TYR A 289 14.14 -28.88 -32.59
N ASP A 290 14.37 -27.74 -31.94
CA ASP A 290 13.73 -27.41 -30.67
C ASP A 290 12.48 -26.57 -30.90
N ASN A 291 11.47 -27.17 -31.55
CA ASN A 291 10.26 -26.44 -31.93
C ASN A 291 9.56 -25.73 -30.75
N VAL A 292 9.71 -26.22 -29.52
CA VAL A 292 9.11 -25.61 -28.33
C VAL A 292 9.99 -24.48 -27.80
N GLY A 293 11.30 -24.70 -27.65
CA GLY A 293 12.23 -23.66 -27.24
C GLY A 293 12.31 -22.51 -28.25
N ASP A 294 12.25 -22.82 -29.54
CA ASP A 294 12.30 -21.83 -30.63
C ASP A 294 10.99 -21.05 -30.77
N PHE A 295 9.86 -21.63 -30.36
CA PHE A 295 8.56 -20.96 -30.35
C PHE A 295 8.38 -20.05 -29.14
N LEU A 296 8.82 -20.49 -27.95
CA LEU A 296 8.72 -19.72 -26.74
C LEU A 296 9.83 -18.67 -26.69
N GLY A 297 9.45 -17.41 -26.74
CA GLY A 297 10.36 -16.28 -26.58
C GLY A 297 10.52 -15.84 -25.13
N THR A 298 11.18 -14.69 -24.99
CA THR A 298 11.28 -13.94 -23.74
C THR A 298 10.18 -12.87 -23.70
N GLY A 299 9.37 -12.92 -22.66
CA GLY A 299 8.38 -11.89 -22.35
C GLY A 299 9.02 -10.69 -21.68
N VAL A 300 8.39 -9.53 -21.82
CA VAL A 300 8.82 -8.29 -21.18
C VAL A 300 7.60 -7.59 -20.60
N TYR A 301 7.67 -7.29 -19.31
CA TYR A 301 6.70 -6.48 -18.60
C TYR A 301 7.30 -5.13 -18.22
N GLN A 302 6.57 -4.06 -18.52
CA GLN A 302 6.92 -2.70 -18.14
C GLN A 302 5.73 -2.03 -17.48
N LYS A 303 6.00 -1.27 -16.42
CA LYS A 303 5.00 -0.52 -15.69
C LYS A 303 5.53 0.85 -15.33
N TYR A 304 4.68 1.87 -15.50
CA TYR A 304 4.92 3.23 -15.06
C TYR A 304 3.71 3.74 -14.30
N ASP A 305 3.97 4.38 -13.16
CA ASP A 305 2.94 4.88 -12.27
C ASP A 305 3.28 6.29 -11.82
N LEU A 306 2.26 7.13 -11.76
CA LEU A 306 2.34 8.48 -11.20
C LEU A 306 1.12 8.69 -10.32
N SER A 307 1.33 9.15 -9.09
CA SER A 307 0.25 9.52 -8.18
C SER A 307 0.54 10.80 -7.42
N ALA A 308 -0.53 11.51 -7.08
CA ALA A 308 -0.51 12.71 -6.27
C ALA A 308 -1.59 12.63 -5.19
N SER A 309 -1.20 12.91 -3.94
CA SER A 309 -2.10 12.94 -2.79
C SER A 309 -1.87 14.19 -1.98
N GLY A 310 -2.94 14.84 -1.51
CA GLY A 310 -2.83 16.00 -0.64
C GLY A 310 -4.18 16.60 -0.31
N GLY A 311 -4.19 17.64 0.54
CA GLY A 311 -5.44 18.24 0.94
C GLY A 311 -5.33 19.20 2.12
N THR A 312 -6.49 19.76 2.45
CA THR A 312 -6.74 20.55 3.66
C THR A 312 -7.68 19.77 4.57
N GLU A 313 -7.93 20.26 5.78
CA GLU A 313 -8.89 19.65 6.70
C GLU A 313 -10.32 19.51 6.12
N LYS A 314 -10.68 20.36 5.15
CA LYS A 314 -12.01 20.34 4.52
C LYS A 314 -12.05 19.51 3.24
N PHE A 315 -10.93 19.36 2.54
CA PHE A 315 -10.89 18.68 1.25
C PHE A 315 -9.61 17.87 1.10
N THR A 316 -9.74 16.60 0.76
CA THR A 316 -8.61 15.71 0.45
C THR A 316 -8.78 15.09 -0.92
N GLY A 317 -7.70 15.06 -1.71
CA GLY A 317 -7.68 14.50 -3.05
C GLY A 317 -6.57 13.47 -3.24
N TYR A 318 -6.87 12.45 -4.04
CA TYR A 318 -5.93 11.49 -4.59
C TYR A 318 -6.18 11.36 -6.08
N ALA A 319 -5.11 11.38 -6.86
CA ALA A 319 -5.13 11.13 -8.29
C ALA A 319 -3.98 10.22 -8.67
N SER A 320 -4.23 9.26 -9.56
CA SER A 320 -3.18 8.42 -10.13
C SER A 320 -3.41 8.18 -11.61
N ALA A 321 -2.31 7.94 -12.31
CA ALA A 321 -2.26 7.44 -13.67
C ALA A 321 -1.23 6.31 -13.73
N SER A 322 -1.58 5.24 -14.42
CA SER A 322 -0.72 4.08 -14.61
C SER A 322 -0.77 3.60 -16.04
N TYR A 323 0.37 3.14 -16.53
CA TYR A 323 0.51 2.45 -17.80
C TYR A 323 1.27 1.16 -17.56
N SER A 324 0.78 0.08 -18.15
CA SER A 324 1.51 -1.18 -18.18
C SER A 324 1.45 -1.83 -19.56
N ASN A 325 2.56 -2.44 -19.97
CA ASN A 325 2.70 -3.19 -21.19
C ASN A 325 3.30 -4.55 -20.83
N THR A 326 2.54 -5.61 -21.06
CA THR A 326 2.97 -6.98 -20.84
C THR A 326 3.03 -7.68 -22.19
N LYS A 327 4.23 -8.08 -22.62
CA LYS A 327 4.42 -9.00 -23.74
C LYS A 327 4.70 -10.39 -23.19
N GLY A 328 3.89 -11.37 -23.59
CA GLY A 328 4.02 -12.75 -23.16
C GLY A 328 5.26 -13.43 -23.76
N ILE A 329 5.57 -14.62 -23.23
CA ILE A 329 6.60 -15.52 -23.81
C ILE A 329 6.14 -16.15 -25.13
N ILE A 330 4.85 -16.09 -25.44
CA ILE A 330 4.31 -16.58 -26.70
C ILE A 330 4.32 -15.43 -27.72
N PRO A 331 4.78 -15.66 -28.97
CA PRO A 331 4.78 -14.63 -29.99
C PRO A 331 3.41 -13.98 -30.15
N GLU A 332 3.42 -12.65 -30.28
CA GLU A 332 2.24 -11.81 -30.52
C GLU A 332 1.20 -11.74 -29.38
N ASP A 333 1.45 -12.39 -28.24
CA ASP A 333 0.59 -12.34 -27.06
C ASP A 333 0.94 -11.11 -26.21
N TYR A 334 0.00 -10.17 -26.04
CA TYR A 334 0.23 -8.94 -25.28
C TYR A 334 -1.01 -8.42 -24.57
N LEU A 335 -0.77 -7.61 -23.53
CA LEU A 335 -1.77 -6.86 -22.79
C LEU A 335 -1.21 -5.48 -22.41
N ASN A 336 -1.87 -4.43 -22.90
CA ASN A 336 -1.64 -3.04 -22.54
C ASN A 336 -2.75 -2.59 -21.61
N LYS A 337 -2.41 -1.94 -20.50
CA LYS A 337 -3.39 -1.31 -19.62
C LYS A 337 -3.05 0.14 -19.36
N ILE A 338 -4.05 1.00 -19.45
CA ILE A 338 -4.02 2.37 -18.95
C ILE A 338 -5.06 2.48 -17.85
N GLY A 339 -4.65 2.90 -16.66
CA GLY A 339 -5.53 3.10 -15.51
C GLY A 339 -5.44 4.53 -14.98
N VAL A 340 -6.58 5.12 -14.65
CA VAL A 340 -6.69 6.42 -13.98
C VAL A 340 -7.64 6.28 -12.80
N LEU A 341 -7.19 6.67 -11.61
CA LEU A 341 -8.03 6.76 -10.41
C LEU A 341 -8.07 8.20 -9.92
N LEU A 342 -9.28 8.71 -9.70
CA LEU A 342 -9.53 9.97 -9.02
C LEU A 342 -10.40 9.71 -7.79
N LYS A 343 -9.99 10.22 -6.64
CA LYS A 343 -10.75 10.14 -5.38
C LYS A 343 -10.68 11.47 -4.66
N GLY A 344 -11.85 12.00 -4.31
CA GLY A 344 -11.98 13.26 -3.58
C GLY A 344 -12.95 13.12 -2.42
N SER A 345 -12.58 13.65 -1.27
CA SER A 345 -13.45 13.74 -0.10
C SER A 345 -13.56 15.19 0.35
N TYR A 346 -14.78 15.61 0.64
CA TYR A 346 -15.09 16.96 1.11
C TYR A 346 -15.95 16.89 2.37
N THR A 347 -15.47 17.54 3.43
CA THR A 347 -16.10 17.50 4.75
C THR A 347 -16.64 18.88 5.10
N ILE A 348 -17.96 18.96 5.31
CA ILE A 348 -18.63 20.12 5.89
C ILE A 348 -19.30 19.69 7.20
N LYS A 349 -18.81 20.23 8.32
CA LYS A 349 -19.31 19.93 9.67
C LYS A 349 -19.27 18.40 9.91
N ASN A 350 -20.44 17.76 10.01
CA ASN A 350 -20.58 16.33 10.30
C ASN A 350 -20.92 15.51 9.04
N ILE A 351 -20.88 16.12 7.85
CA ILE A 351 -21.19 15.47 6.58
C ILE A 351 -19.91 15.37 5.76
N THR A 352 -19.56 14.16 5.34
CA THR A 352 -18.45 13.90 4.41
C THR A 352 -19.01 13.36 3.12
N LEU A 353 -18.77 14.08 2.02
CA LEU A 353 -19.06 13.63 0.67
C LEU A 353 -17.78 13.04 0.08
N THR A 354 -17.82 11.80 -0.40
CA THR A 354 -16.70 11.19 -1.13
C THR A 354 -17.14 10.80 -2.53
N ALA A 355 -16.34 11.19 -3.52
CA ALA A 355 -16.53 10.83 -4.91
C ALA A 355 -15.28 10.09 -5.40
N MET A 356 -15.51 9.05 -6.22
CA MET A 356 -14.47 8.23 -6.81
C MET A 356 -14.80 7.95 -8.27
N MET A 357 -13.77 7.96 -9.11
CA MET A 357 -13.84 7.51 -10.48
C MET A 357 -12.60 6.70 -10.80
N ASN A 358 -12.80 5.47 -11.27
CA ASN A 358 -11.74 4.61 -11.80
C ASN A 358 -12.05 4.32 -13.27
N ILE A 359 -11.09 4.62 -14.14
CA ILE A 359 -11.16 4.33 -15.57
C ILE A 359 -9.99 3.42 -15.91
N THR A 360 -10.30 2.26 -16.47
CA THR A 360 -9.29 1.33 -16.96
C THR A 360 -9.60 1.00 -18.42
N ASN A 361 -8.59 1.12 -19.29
CA ASN A 361 -8.66 0.71 -20.67
C ASN A 361 -7.63 -0.38 -20.94
N ASN A 362 -8.08 -1.50 -21.51
CA ASN A 362 -7.26 -2.66 -21.81
C ASN A 362 -7.25 -2.89 -23.32
N GLU A 363 -6.06 -2.97 -23.91
CA GLU A 363 -5.87 -3.40 -25.29
C GLU A 363 -5.02 -4.66 -25.28
N SER A 364 -5.49 -5.71 -25.93
CA SER A 364 -4.90 -7.03 -25.81
C SER A 364 -4.99 -7.84 -27.08
N ARG A 365 -4.04 -8.75 -27.25
CA ARG A 365 -4.11 -9.86 -28.20
C ARG A 365 -3.67 -11.13 -27.49
N GLY A 366 -4.54 -12.14 -27.48
CA GLY A 366 -4.20 -13.47 -26.98
C GLY A 366 -3.62 -14.35 -28.09
N PHE A 367 -2.82 -15.34 -27.71
CA PHE A 367 -2.38 -16.35 -28.66
C PHE A 367 -3.55 -17.20 -29.17
N GLY A 368 -3.68 -17.33 -30.49
CA GLY A 368 -4.76 -18.08 -31.14
C GLY A 368 -6.08 -17.34 -31.30
N ALA A 369 -6.13 -16.04 -30.94
CA ALA A 369 -7.29 -15.16 -31.08
C ALA A 369 -7.13 -14.15 -32.23
#